data_AF-A0A510E4J3-F1
#
_entry.id   AF-A0A510E4J3-F1
#
_cell.length_a   1.000
_cell.length_b   1.000
_cell.length_c   1.000
_cell.angle_alpha   90.00
_cell.angle_beta   90.00
_cell.angle_gamma   90.00
#
_symmetry.space_group_name_H-M   'P 1'
#
loop_
_entity.id
_entity.type
_entity.pdbx_description
1 polymer ?
#
loop_
_entity_poly.entity_id
_entity_poly.type
_entity_poly.pdbx_seq_one_letter_code
_entity_poly.pdbx_strand_id
1 'polypeptide(L)'
;MVKDIYKPKVKTLTDVWSIISQNPVVYDRERVKTLLEERYKEDHIQPFRGFNANDVYDKELSSLYVIGKYGLGLDQEMPDLFNRIFYIEKNYEEIERVIRKGTPEEAFNLAEKSKDSLARSLRLLFTMVIFSLAEEEELITDLRNLFLSETDEIKHTAKSFARFYTAFKLAESIAEGEIKDKYSFIATKKAIAIRIGIDYPLPREDYVALISSNVFKVKERILNRALGVKVPQRNF
;
A
#
# COMPACT_ATOMS: atom_id res chain seq x y z
N MET A 1 -1.70 -9.88 -13.92
CA MET A 1 -1.88 -8.69 -14.80
C MET A 1 -2.51 -7.59 -13.96
N VAL A 2 -1.99 -6.36 -14.02
CA VAL A 2 -2.49 -5.21 -13.26
C VAL A 2 -3.97 -4.97 -13.56
N LYS A 3 -4.79 -4.81 -12.51
CA LYS A 3 -6.22 -4.48 -12.62
C LYS A 3 -6.44 -3.12 -13.29
N ASP A 4 -7.51 -2.98 -14.05
CA ASP A 4 -7.81 -1.77 -14.83
C ASP A 4 -7.87 -0.50 -13.98
N ILE A 5 -8.40 -0.63 -12.75
CA ILE A 5 -8.51 0.47 -11.78
C ILE A 5 -7.14 1.08 -11.39
N TYR A 6 -6.03 0.37 -11.58
CA TYR A 6 -4.68 0.84 -11.24
C TYR A 6 -3.90 1.33 -12.45
N LYS A 7 -4.34 1.06 -13.68
CA LYS A 7 -3.65 1.49 -14.90
C LYS A 7 -3.37 3.00 -14.95
N PRO A 8 -4.30 3.90 -14.54
CA PRO A 8 -4.02 5.33 -14.50
C PRO A 8 -2.87 5.70 -13.56
N LYS A 9 -2.82 5.08 -12.37
CA LYS A 9 -1.75 5.31 -11.39
C LYS A 9 -0.41 4.79 -11.93
N VAL A 10 -0.37 3.58 -12.49
CA VAL A 10 0.85 3.02 -13.09
C VAL A 10 1.36 3.91 -14.21
N LYS A 11 0.48 4.37 -15.11
CA LYS A 11 0.84 5.33 -16.16
C LYS A 11 1.47 6.60 -15.57
N THR A 12 0.82 7.19 -14.57
CA THR A 12 1.30 8.40 -13.89
C THR A 12 2.70 8.21 -13.30
N LEU A 13 2.94 7.06 -12.66
CA LEU A 13 4.26 6.72 -12.10
C LEU A 13 5.32 6.54 -13.19
N THR A 14 4.96 5.92 -14.32
CA THR A 14 5.86 5.81 -15.49
C THR A 14 6.16 7.17 -16.11
N ASP A 15 5.18 8.07 -16.19
CA ASP A 15 5.37 9.44 -16.69
C ASP A 15 6.33 10.22 -15.77
N VAL A 16 6.20 10.08 -14.44
CA VAL A 16 7.14 10.66 -13.47
C VAL A 16 8.56 10.12 -13.69
N TRP A 17 8.72 8.81 -13.90
CA TRP A 17 10.02 8.23 -14.23
C TRP A 17 10.60 8.79 -15.53
N SER A 18 9.78 8.98 -16.57
CA SER A 18 10.22 9.59 -17.84
C SER A 18 10.83 10.98 -17.62
N ILE A 19 10.20 11.79 -16.75
CA ILE A 19 10.69 13.13 -16.41
C ILE A 19 12.00 13.07 -15.62
N ILE A 20 12.07 12.21 -14.60
CA ILE A 20 13.27 12.07 -13.76
C ILE A 20 14.47 11.61 -14.60
N SER A 21 14.26 10.64 -15.49
CA SER A 21 15.31 10.06 -16.33
C SER A 21 15.90 11.02 -17.35
N GLN A 22 15.19 12.09 -17.74
CA GLN A 22 15.73 13.10 -18.68
C GLN A 22 16.85 13.94 -18.07
N ASN A 23 16.79 14.21 -16.76
CA ASN A 23 17.79 15.02 -16.06
C ASN A 23 18.06 14.46 -14.67
N PRO A 24 18.63 13.23 -14.56
CA PRO A 24 18.66 12.50 -13.31
C PRO A 24 19.41 13.25 -12.21
N VAL A 25 20.49 13.96 -12.54
CA VAL A 25 21.36 14.67 -11.58
C VAL A 25 20.61 15.73 -10.75
N VAL A 26 19.55 16.33 -11.28
CA VAL A 26 18.83 17.41 -10.59
C VAL A 26 17.81 16.91 -9.58
N TYR A 27 17.51 15.62 -9.56
CA TYR A 27 16.48 15.03 -8.70
C TYR A 27 17.09 14.38 -7.46
N ASP A 28 16.68 14.90 -6.31
CA ASP A 28 16.80 14.28 -5.01
C ASP A 28 15.43 13.80 -4.53
N ARG A 29 15.37 13.18 -3.35
CA ARG A 29 14.13 12.65 -2.77
C ARG A 29 13.03 13.71 -2.66
N GLU A 30 13.36 14.91 -2.19
CA GLU A 30 12.38 15.97 -1.93
C GLU A 30 11.80 16.55 -3.23
N ARG A 31 12.64 16.72 -4.26
CA ARG A 31 12.17 17.14 -5.59
C ARG A 31 11.30 16.08 -6.23
N VAL A 32 11.64 14.80 -6.10
CA VAL A 32 10.82 13.71 -6.62
C VAL A 32 9.48 13.62 -5.90
N LYS A 33 9.47 13.79 -4.57
CA LYS A 33 8.23 13.83 -3.79
C LYS A 33 7.32 14.96 -4.27
N THR A 34 7.88 16.15 -4.51
CA THR A 34 7.13 17.32 -5.01
C THR A 34 6.58 17.06 -6.41
N LEU A 35 7.41 16.55 -7.33
CA LEU A 35 6.99 16.18 -8.69
C LEU A 35 5.87 15.13 -8.68
N LEU A 36 5.99 14.12 -7.81
CA LEU A 36 4.98 13.06 -7.66
C LEU A 36 3.65 13.64 -7.19
N GLU A 37 3.69 14.56 -6.22
CA GLU A 37 2.49 15.25 -5.72
C GLU A 37 1.82 16.09 -6.80
N GLU A 38 2.59 16.92 -7.52
CA GLU A 38 2.09 17.74 -8.62
C GLU A 38 1.42 16.87 -9.69
N ARG A 39 2.11 15.80 -10.10
CA ARG A 39 1.60 14.92 -11.14
C ARG A 39 0.34 14.16 -10.72
N TYR A 40 0.29 13.70 -9.47
CA TYR A 40 -0.92 13.06 -8.94
C TYR A 40 -2.12 14.02 -8.91
N LYS A 41 -1.91 15.30 -8.61
CA LYS A 41 -2.99 16.31 -8.62
C LYS A 41 -3.48 16.57 -10.04
N GLU A 42 -2.57 16.75 -11.00
CA GLU A 42 -2.86 16.95 -12.42
C GLU A 42 -3.66 15.78 -13.01
N ASP A 43 -3.19 14.54 -12.78
CA ASP A 43 -3.81 13.33 -13.33
C ASP A 43 -4.99 12.82 -12.47
N HIS A 44 -5.34 13.58 -11.42
CA HIS A 44 -6.37 13.24 -10.44
C HIS A 44 -6.19 11.86 -9.80
N ILE A 45 -4.96 11.41 -9.60
CA ILE A 45 -4.63 10.15 -8.93
C ILE A 45 -4.69 10.34 -7.43
N GLN A 46 -5.30 9.36 -6.75
CA GLN A 46 -5.33 9.31 -5.29
C GLN A 46 -4.21 8.41 -4.77
N PRO A 47 -3.44 8.84 -3.76
CA PRO A 47 -2.51 8.00 -3.04
C PRO A 47 -3.18 6.79 -2.37
N PHE A 48 -2.44 5.70 -2.15
CA PHE A 48 -2.94 4.62 -1.30
C PHE A 48 -2.94 5.08 0.16
N ARG A 49 -4.09 5.15 0.81
CA ARG A 49 -4.17 5.61 2.21
C ARG A 49 -5.31 4.97 2.98
N GLY A 50 -5.07 4.83 4.29
CA GLY A 50 -6.11 4.57 5.28
C GLY A 50 -6.59 5.88 5.92
N PHE A 51 -6.83 5.87 7.24
CA PHE A 51 -7.24 7.06 7.99
C PHE A 51 -6.14 8.13 8.09
N ASN A 52 -4.87 7.72 8.15
CA ASN A 52 -3.76 8.64 8.35
C ASN A 52 -3.33 9.25 7.00
N ALA A 53 -3.53 10.57 6.85
CA ALA A 53 -3.16 11.33 5.67
C ALA A 53 -1.81 12.05 5.80
N ASN A 54 -1.10 11.89 6.92
CA ASN A 54 0.22 12.50 7.10
C ASN A 54 1.26 11.80 6.22
N ASP A 55 2.13 12.61 5.60
CA ASP A 55 3.25 12.16 4.77
C ASP A 55 2.84 11.19 3.66
N VAL A 56 1.66 11.40 3.10
CA VAL A 56 1.07 10.48 2.11
C VAL A 56 1.94 10.38 0.86
N TYR A 57 2.52 11.48 0.37
CA TYR A 57 3.38 11.43 -0.82
C TYR A 57 4.75 10.84 -0.54
N ASP A 58 5.29 11.02 0.67
CA ASP A 58 6.48 10.26 1.10
C ASP A 58 6.20 8.76 1.11
N LYS A 59 5.01 8.35 1.59
CA LYS A 59 4.56 6.95 1.52
C LYS A 59 4.30 6.47 0.08
N GLU A 60 3.99 7.34 -0.87
CA GLU A 60 3.83 6.99 -2.29
C GLU A 60 5.15 6.87 -3.04
N LEU A 61 6.29 7.32 -2.47
CA LEU A 61 7.60 7.01 -3.03
C LEU A 61 7.84 5.50 -3.10
N SER A 62 7.22 4.71 -2.21
CA SER A 62 7.19 3.24 -2.33
C SER A 62 6.56 2.76 -3.65
N SER A 63 5.50 3.41 -4.13
CA SER A 63 4.87 3.07 -5.42
C SER A 63 5.76 3.45 -6.60
N LEU A 64 6.41 4.61 -6.53
CA LEU A 64 7.36 5.04 -7.55
C LEU A 64 8.58 4.12 -7.60
N TYR A 65 9.13 3.75 -6.44
CA TYR A 65 10.20 2.77 -6.31
C TYR A 65 9.82 1.43 -6.94
N VAL A 66 8.66 0.88 -6.57
CA VAL A 66 8.19 -0.43 -7.06
C VAL A 66 8.06 -0.43 -8.58
N ILE A 67 7.43 0.59 -9.17
CA ILE A 67 7.29 0.69 -10.62
C ILE A 67 8.66 0.86 -11.29
N GLY A 68 9.54 1.70 -10.74
CA GLY A 68 10.86 1.94 -11.33
C GLY A 68 11.74 0.70 -11.32
N LYS A 69 11.82 0.01 -10.18
CA LYS A 69 12.68 -1.16 -9.99
C LYS A 69 12.09 -2.40 -10.63
N TYR A 70 10.91 -2.82 -10.17
CA TYR A 70 10.32 -4.10 -10.56
C TYR A 70 9.50 -4.02 -11.86
N GLY A 71 8.94 -2.86 -12.17
CA GLY A 71 8.20 -2.65 -13.42
C GLY A 71 9.09 -2.29 -14.61
N LEU A 72 10.11 -1.44 -14.39
CA LEU A 72 10.92 -0.86 -15.47
C LEU A 72 12.41 -1.27 -15.44
N GLY A 73 12.90 -1.93 -14.39
CA GLY A 73 14.32 -2.36 -14.29
C GLY A 73 15.34 -1.23 -14.12
N LEU A 74 14.88 -0.03 -13.74
CA LEU A 74 15.70 1.19 -13.75
C LEU A 74 16.75 1.24 -12.62
N ASP A 75 16.65 0.36 -11.62
CA ASP A 75 17.63 0.29 -10.54
C ASP A 75 18.98 -0.22 -11.02
N GLN A 76 18.99 -1.04 -12.08
CA GLN A 76 20.22 -1.53 -12.72
C GLN A 76 20.79 -0.51 -13.71
N GLU A 77 19.92 0.23 -14.41
CA GLU A 77 20.32 1.22 -15.41
C GLU A 77 20.82 2.54 -14.78
N MET A 78 20.22 2.95 -13.66
CA MET A 78 20.50 4.21 -12.97
C MET A 78 20.70 4.02 -11.46
N PRO A 79 21.70 3.24 -11.03
CA PRO A 79 21.88 2.86 -9.62
C PRO A 79 22.12 4.06 -8.70
N ASP A 80 22.87 5.08 -9.15
CA ASP A 80 23.18 6.28 -8.36
C ASP A 80 21.93 7.12 -8.08
N LEU A 81 21.09 7.30 -9.10
CA LEU A 81 19.80 7.97 -8.98
C LEU A 81 18.90 7.23 -7.99
N PHE A 82 18.82 5.90 -8.13
CA PHE A 82 18.04 5.05 -7.23
C PHE A 82 18.52 5.12 -5.79
N ASN A 83 19.84 5.07 -5.56
CA ASN A 83 20.43 5.20 -4.23
C ASN A 83 20.14 6.58 -3.62
N ARG A 84 20.21 7.65 -4.43
CA ARG A 84 19.98 9.01 -3.94
C ARG A 84 18.52 9.27 -3.54
N ILE A 85 17.55 8.76 -4.31
CA ILE A 85 16.13 9.03 -4.06
C ILE A 85 15.52 8.02 -3.09
N PHE A 86 15.86 6.74 -3.24
CA PHE A 86 15.13 5.62 -2.63
C PHE A 86 15.93 4.84 -1.58
N TYR A 87 16.91 5.48 -0.92
CA TYR A 87 17.68 4.84 0.15
C TYR A 87 16.79 4.29 1.27
N ILE A 88 15.67 4.95 1.55
CA ILE A 88 14.70 4.50 2.57
C ILE A 88 13.94 3.25 2.09
N GLU A 89 13.42 3.27 0.85
CA GLU A 89 12.67 2.14 0.29
C GLU A 89 13.55 0.90 0.10
N LYS A 90 14.85 1.07 -0.18
CA LYS A 90 15.83 -0.02 -0.17
C LYS A 90 15.95 -0.68 1.21
N ASN A 91 15.95 0.12 2.29
CA ASN A 91 15.95 -0.42 3.64
C ASN A 91 14.65 -1.17 3.96
N TYR A 92 13.50 -0.65 3.52
CA TYR A 92 12.22 -1.34 3.68
C TYR A 92 12.16 -2.68 2.93
N GLU A 93 12.79 -2.76 1.77
CA GLU A 93 12.92 -4.02 1.04
C GLU A 93 13.79 -5.03 1.79
N GLU A 94 14.89 -4.60 2.41
CA GLU A 94 15.72 -5.50 3.23
C GLU A 94 14.97 -5.98 4.48
N ILE A 95 14.26 -5.09 5.17
CA ILE A 95 13.39 -5.47 6.30
C ILE A 95 12.38 -6.51 5.86
N GLU A 96 11.70 -6.30 4.73
CA GLU A 96 10.73 -7.24 4.19
C GLU A 96 11.33 -8.62 3.88
N ARG A 97 12.54 -8.68 3.31
CA ARG A 97 13.25 -9.95 3.09
C ARG A 97 13.53 -10.69 4.39
N VAL A 98 13.86 -9.99 5.46
CA VAL A 98 14.11 -10.58 6.79
C VAL A 98 12.79 -11.09 7.40
N ILE A 99 11.69 -10.34 7.26
CA ILE A 99 10.35 -10.82 7.66
C ILE A 99 10.01 -12.12 6.92
N ARG A 100 10.26 -12.18 5.61
CA ARG A 100 9.95 -13.35 4.78
C ARG A 100 10.73 -14.60 5.18
N LYS A 101 11.97 -14.44 5.65
CA LYS A 101 12.78 -15.54 6.19
C LYS A 101 12.26 -16.12 7.51
N GLY A 102 11.27 -15.47 8.12
CA GLY A 102 10.66 -15.92 9.38
C GLY A 102 11.44 -15.49 10.63
N THR A 103 12.24 -14.42 10.55
CA THR A 103 12.96 -13.85 11.70
C THR A 103 12.44 -12.45 12.04
N PRO A 104 11.19 -12.32 12.53
CA PRO A 104 10.53 -11.03 12.72
C PRO A 104 11.25 -10.12 13.74
N GLU A 105 11.93 -10.67 14.75
CA GLU A 105 12.73 -9.91 15.71
C GLU A 105 13.95 -9.25 15.05
N GLU A 106 14.62 -9.96 14.14
CA GLU A 106 15.73 -9.41 13.36
C GLU A 106 15.24 -8.29 12.45
N ALA A 107 14.10 -8.50 11.77
CA ALA A 107 13.47 -7.47 10.95
C ALA A 107 13.11 -6.24 11.78
N PHE A 108 12.63 -6.42 13.00
CA PHE A 108 12.29 -5.31 13.89
C PHE A 108 13.54 -4.57 14.39
N ASN A 109 14.64 -5.27 14.66
CA ASN A 109 15.91 -4.63 14.99
C ASN A 109 16.49 -3.84 13.81
N LEU A 110 16.41 -4.39 12.59
CA LEU A 110 16.78 -3.68 11.35
C LEU A 110 15.90 -2.46 11.09
N ALA A 111 14.62 -2.55 11.48
CA ALA A 111 13.69 -1.43 11.50
C ALA A 111 13.94 -0.46 12.67
N GLU A 112 15.06 -0.57 13.40
CA GLU A 112 15.41 0.24 14.57
C GLU A 112 14.31 0.25 15.65
N LYS A 113 13.62 -0.88 15.80
CA LYS A 113 12.46 -1.06 16.68
C LYS A 113 11.30 -0.10 16.38
N SER A 114 11.18 0.35 15.12
CA SER A 114 10.11 1.24 14.66
C SER A 114 8.95 0.45 14.04
N LYS A 115 7.76 0.56 14.65
CA LYS A 115 6.51 0.04 14.07
C LYS A 115 6.18 0.68 12.72
N ASP A 116 6.55 1.95 12.53
CA ASP A 116 6.29 2.67 11.28
C ASP A 116 7.16 2.11 10.15
N SER A 117 8.46 1.89 10.39
CA SER A 117 9.37 1.29 9.41
C SER A 117 8.93 -0.13 9.04
N LEU A 118 8.52 -0.93 10.03
CA LEU A 118 7.99 -2.28 9.79
C LEU A 118 6.69 -2.25 8.96
N ALA A 119 5.77 -1.33 9.27
CA ALA A 119 4.54 -1.15 8.51
C ALA A 119 4.78 -0.63 7.09
N ARG A 120 5.78 0.24 6.88
CA ARG A 120 6.18 0.74 5.56
C ARG A 120 6.85 -0.34 4.72
N SER A 121 7.53 -1.29 5.35
CA SER A 121 8.08 -2.49 4.68
C SER A 121 6.96 -3.39 4.16
N LEU A 122 5.93 -3.66 4.98
CA LEU A 122 4.72 -4.34 4.50
C LEU A 122 3.99 -3.55 3.41
N ARG A 123 4.00 -2.21 3.47
CA ARG A 123 3.40 -1.35 2.45
C ARG A 123 4.10 -1.47 1.10
N LEU A 124 5.43 -1.62 1.09
CA LEU A 124 6.20 -1.85 -0.11
C LEU A 124 5.73 -3.12 -0.83
N LEU A 125 5.67 -4.24 -0.09
CA LEU A 125 5.16 -5.51 -0.58
C LEU A 125 3.69 -5.45 -1.00
N PHE A 126 2.84 -4.84 -0.19
CA PHE A 126 1.45 -4.57 -0.56
C PHE A 126 1.34 -3.86 -1.91
N THR A 127 2.20 -2.87 -2.16
CA THR A 127 2.20 -2.14 -3.43
C THR A 127 2.61 -3.04 -4.60
N MET A 128 3.61 -3.92 -4.39
CA MET A 128 3.97 -4.94 -5.38
C MET A 128 2.79 -5.87 -5.68
N VAL A 129 2.08 -6.36 -4.66
CA VAL A 129 0.89 -7.21 -4.82
C VAL A 129 -0.21 -6.48 -5.61
N ILE A 130 -0.51 -5.22 -5.27
CA ILE A 130 -1.53 -4.42 -5.96
C ILE A 130 -1.20 -4.22 -7.43
N PHE A 131 0.07 -4.01 -7.76
CA PHE A 131 0.54 -3.91 -9.15
C PHE A 131 0.87 -5.27 -9.78
N SER A 132 0.49 -6.39 -9.18
CA SER A 132 0.75 -7.74 -9.71
C SER A 132 2.22 -8.02 -10.01
N LEU A 133 3.13 -7.45 -9.21
CA LEU A 133 4.58 -7.64 -9.25
C LEU A 133 5.06 -8.62 -8.18
N ALA A 134 4.20 -8.99 -7.23
CA ALA A 134 4.40 -10.02 -6.22
C ALA A 134 3.10 -10.79 -6.00
N GLU A 135 3.20 -12.01 -5.49
CA GLU A 135 2.02 -12.83 -5.20
C GLU A 135 1.37 -12.44 -3.87
N GLU A 136 0.05 -12.52 -3.78
CA GLU A 136 -0.67 -12.16 -2.55
C GLU A 136 -0.26 -13.03 -1.35
N GLU A 137 0.08 -14.30 -1.58
CA GLU A 137 0.50 -15.23 -0.52
C GLU A 137 1.81 -14.80 0.15
N GLU A 138 2.67 -14.03 -0.54
CA GLU A 138 3.90 -13.48 0.05
C GLU A 138 3.56 -12.50 1.19
N LEU A 139 2.61 -11.58 0.95
CA LEU A 139 2.14 -10.65 1.97
C LEU A 139 1.45 -11.37 3.13
N ILE A 140 0.68 -12.41 2.84
CA ILE A 140 0.00 -13.20 3.87
C ILE A 140 1.01 -13.96 4.74
N THR A 141 2.03 -14.54 4.11
CA THR A 141 3.13 -15.21 4.82
C THR A 141 3.85 -14.25 5.75
N ASP A 142 4.19 -13.06 5.25
CA ASP A 142 4.87 -12.06 6.06
C ASP A 142 4.02 -11.59 7.26
N LEU A 143 2.71 -11.40 7.06
CA LEU A 143 1.79 -11.09 8.15
C LEU A 143 1.74 -12.19 9.22
N ARG A 144 1.74 -13.46 8.79
CA ARG A 144 1.78 -14.62 9.71
C ARG A 144 3.10 -14.68 10.46
N ASN A 145 4.23 -14.51 9.77
CA ASN A 145 5.56 -14.49 10.38
C ASN A 145 5.66 -13.42 11.47
N LEU A 146 5.22 -12.19 11.18
CA LEU A 146 5.19 -11.11 12.18
C LEU A 146 4.25 -11.42 13.36
N PHE A 147 3.12 -12.08 13.10
CA PHE A 147 2.15 -12.42 14.14
C PHE A 147 2.64 -13.51 15.09
N LEU A 148 3.53 -14.39 14.64
CA LEU A 148 4.13 -15.46 15.45
C LEU A 148 5.26 -14.96 16.37
N SER A 149 5.78 -13.75 16.16
CA SER A 149 6.78 -13.14 17.04
C SER A 149 6.29 -13.09 18.49
N GLU A 150 7.16 -13.14 19.49
CA GLU A 150 6.76 -12.92 20.89
C GLU A 150 6.65 -11.44 21.29
N THR A 151 7.04 -10.52 20.40
CA THR A 151 7.04 -9.08 20.69
C THR A 151 5.69 -8.44 20.36
N ASP A 152 5.06 -7.78 21.34
CA ASP A 152 3.73 -7.17 21.19
C ASP A 152 3.68 -6.09 20.11
N GLU A 153 4.74 -5.28 19.96
CA GLU A 153 4.83 -4.26 18.92
C GLU A 153 4.82 -4.85 17.51
N ILE A 154 5.46 -6.00 17.33
CA ILE A 154 5.52 -6.72 16.07
C ILE A 154 4.15 -7.34 15.77
N LYS A 155 3.57 -8.07 16.75
CA LYS A 155 2.19 -8.60 16.64
C LYS A 155 1.19 -7.51 16.31
N HIS A 156 1.27 -6.37 17.00
CA HIS A 156 0.39 -5.23 16.78
C HIS A 156 0.52 -4.67 15.35
N THR A 157 1.74 -4.63 14.81
CA THR A 157 1.99 -4.18 13.44
C THR A 157 1.33 -5.13 12.43
N ALA A 158 1.49 -6.44 12.60
CA ALA A 158 0.80 -7.46 11.80
C ALA A 158 -0.72 -7.29 11.84
N LYS A 159 -1.32 -7.20 13.04
CA LYS A 159 -2.76 -7.00 13.23
C LYS A 159 -3.26 -5.72 12.56
N SER A 160 -2.52 -4.62 12.75
CA SER A 160 -2.90 -3.31 12.22
C SER A 160 -2.84 -3.29 10.70
N PHE A 161 -1.81 -3.90 10.12
CA PHE A 161 -1.66 -3.98 8.68
C PHE A 161 -2.66 -4.94 8.05
N ALA A 162 -2.94 -6.10 8.66
CA ALA A 162 -4.00 -7.02 8.24
C ALA A 162 -5.38 -6.34 8.19
N ARG A 163 -5.69 -5.50 9.18
CA ARG A 163 -6.92 -4.68 9.18
C ARG A 163 -6.94 -3.68 8.02
N PHE A 164 -5.83 -2.98 7.77
CA PHE A 164 -5.71 -2.06 6.63
C PHE A 164 -5.87 -2.80 5.30
N TYR A 165 -5.14 -3.90 5.12
CA TYR A 165 -5.17 -4.71 3.92
C TYR A 165 -6.58 -5.22 3.61
N THR A 166 -7.27 -5.74 4.62
CA THR A 166 -8.66 -6.19 4.50
C THR A 166 -9.58 -5.04 4.10
N ALA A 167 -9.43 -3.87 4.72
CA ALA A 167 -10.24 -2.70 4.36
C ALA A 167 -9.99 -2.25 2.91
N PHE A 168 -8.73 -2.29 2.48
CA PHE A 168 -8.34 -1.92 1.13
C PHE A 168 -8.88 -2.89 0.09
N LYS A 169 -8.77 -4.20 0.30
CA LYS A 169 -9.32 -5.23 -0.61
C LYS A 169 -10.85 -5.17 -0.69
N LEU A 170 -11.53 -4.89 0.42
CA LEU A 170 -12.98 -4.66 0.39
C LEU A 170 -13.33 -3.42 -0.44
N ALA A 171 -12.59 -2.33 -0.28
CA ALA A 171 -12.79 -1.11 -1.06
C ALA A 171 -12.52 -1.33 -2.56
N GLU A 172 -11.47 -2.08 -2.89
CA GLU A 172 -11.14 -2.52 -4.25
C GLU A 172 -12.29 -3.32 -4.87
N SER A 173 -12.77 -4.38 -4.19
CA SER A 173 -13.88 -5.21 -4.68
C SER A 173 -15.20 -4.43 -4.83
N ILE A 174 -15.44 -3.39 -4.02
CA ILE A 174 -16.58 -2.48 -4.21
C ILE A 174 -16.38 -1.65 -5.49
N ALA A 175 -15.18 -1.11 -5.72
CA ALA A 175 -14.87 -0.29 -6.88
C ALA A 175 -14.98 -1.08 -8.20
N GLU A 176 -14.59 -2.35 -8.19
CA GLU A 176 -14.72 -3.27 -9.33
C GLU A 176 -16.15 -3.81 -9.49
N GLY A 177 -17.04 -3.52 -8.54
CA GLY A 177 -18.44 -3.96 -8.57
C GLY A 177 -18.63 -5.43 -8.24
N GLU A 178 -17.64 -6.10 -7.62
CA GLU A 178 -17.76 -7.46 -7.11
C GLU A 178 -18.64 -7.50 -5.85
N ILE A 179 -18.48 -6.49 -4.97
CA ILE A 179 -19.33 -6.30 -3.78
C ILE A 179 -20.44 -5.29 -4.12
N LYS A 180 -21.68 -5.78 -4.14
CA LYS A 180 -22.86 -4.99 -4.55
C LYS A 180 -23.84 -4.72 -3.41
N ASP A 181 -23.72 -5.44 -2.31
CA ASP A 181 -24.66 -5.45 -1.19
C ASP A 181 -23.99 -5.85 0.13
N LYS A 182 -24.73 -5.71 1.23
CA LYS A 182 -24.23 -6.01 2.58
C LYS A 182 -23.89 -7.47 2.80
N TYR A 183 -24.56 -8.40 2.12
CA TYR A 183 -24.30 -9.83 2.28
C TYR A 183 -22.96 -10.20 1.65
N SER A 184 -22.73 -9.81 0.39
CA SER A 184 -21.46 -9.97 -0.31
C SER A 184 -20.31 -9.29 0.45
N PHE A 185 -20.52 -8.09 1.00
CA PHE A 185 -19.54 -7.43 1.85
C PHE A 185 -19.12 -8.26 3.07
N ILE A 186 -20.09 -8.79 3.83
CA ILE A 186 -19.82 -9.59 5.03
C ILE A 186 -19.10 -10.90 4.66
N ALA A 187 -19.54 -11.56 3.58
CA ALA A 187 -18.94 -12.79 3.08
C ALA A 187 -17.47 -12.57 2.67
N THR A 188 -17.19 -11.56 1.85
CA THR A 188 -15.82 -11.23 1.41
C THR A 188 -14.94 -10.81 2.58
N LYS A 189 -15.46 -10.02 3.53
CA LYS A 189 -14.72 -9.62 4.75
C LYS A 189 -14.26 -10.84 5.55
N LYS A 190 -15.13 -11.84 5.72
CA LYS A 190 -14.80 -13.09 6.41
C LYS A 190 -13.83 -13.95 5.61
N ALA A 191 -14.02 -14.06 4.30
CA ALA A 191 -13.14 -14.83 3.42
C ALA A 191 -11.70 -14.32 3.45
N ILE A 192 -11.50 -13.00 3.38
CA ILE A 192 -10.16 -12.38 3.51
C ILE A 192 -9.55 -12.70 4.87
N ALA A 193 -10.33 -12.58 5.96
CA ALA A 193 -9.83 -12.88 7.30
C ALA A 193 -9.37 -14.33 7.48
N ILE A 194 -10.17 -15.28 6.99
CA ILE A 194 -9.83 -16.71 6.99
C ILE A 194 -8.53 -16.94 6.20
N ARG A 195 -8.41 -16.30 5.03
CA ARG A 195 -7.22 -16.44 4.18
C ARG A 195 -5.96 -15.89 4.85
N ILE A 196 -6.04 -14.72 5.51
CA ILE A 196 -4.89 -14.18 6.27
C ILE A 196 -4.49 -15.15 7.39
N GLY A 197 -5.46 -15.71 8.12
CA GLY A 197 -5.19 -16.78 9.08
C GLY A 197 -4.53 -16.33 10.39
N ILE A 198 -4.68 -15.06 10.77
CA ILE A 198 -4.27 -14.53 12.08
C ILE A 198 -5.46 -13.84 12.76
N ASP A 199 -5.41 -13.71 14.09
CA ASP A 199 -6.41 -12.92 14.84
C ASP A 199 -6.12 -11.43 14.72
N TYR A 200 -7.09 -10.64 14.25
CA TYR A 200 -7.00 -9.17 14.21
C TYR A 200 -8.40 -8.55 14.20
N PRO A 201 -8.54 -7.29 14.68
CA PRO A 201 -9.81 -6.59 14.62
C PRO A 201 -10.20 -6.31 13.16
N LEU A 202 -11.28 -6.93 12.68
CA LEU A 202 -11.80 -6.70 11.34
C LEU A 202 -12.15 -5.21 11.14
N PRO A 203 -11.96 -4.66 9.93
CA PRO A 203 -12.26 -3.27 9.66
C PRO A 203 -13.76 -3.00 9.79
N ARG A 204 -14.07 -1.82 10.34
CA ARG A 204 -15.42 -1.26 10.40
C ARG A 204 -15.82 -0.73 9.02
N GLU A 205 -17.11 -0.67 8.78
CA GLU A 205 -17.73 -0.26 7.52
C GLU A 205 -17.35 1.19 7.15
N ASP A 206 -17.27 2.09 8.13
CA ASP A 206 -16.86 3.49 7.94
C ASP A 206 -15.41 3.61 7.43
N TYR A 207 -14.51 2.74 7.89
CA TYR A 207 -13.14 2.69 7.42
C TYR A 207 -13.06 2.21 5.97
N VAL A 208 -13.83 1.19 5.61
CA VAL A 208 -13.92 0.72 4.22
C VAL A 208 -14.52 1.80 3.32
N ALA A 209 -15.58 2.48 3.77
CA ALA A 209 -16.21 3.57 3.04
C ALA A 209 -15.23 4.71 2.78
N LEU A 210 -14.39 5.06 3.76
CA LEU A 210 -13.34 6.07 3.62
C LEU A 210 -12.36 5.72 2.50
N ILE A 211 -11.80 4.49 2.51
CA ILE A 211 -10.86 4.06 1.47
C ILE A 211 -11.54 4.01 0.10
N SER A 212 -12.75 3.47 0.04
CA SER A 212 -13.54 3.36 -1.21
C SER A 212 -13.79 4.72 -1.85
N SER A 213 -14.13 5.73 -1.05
CA SER A 213 -14.33 7.10 -1.53
C SER A 213 -12.99 7.77 -1.89
N ASN A 214 -12.00 7.71 -1.00
CA ASN A 214 -10.80 8.53 -1.11
C ASN A 214 -9.73 7.96 -2.04
N VAL A 215 -9.69 6.65 -2.26
CA VAL A 215 -8.71 6.00 -3.14
C VAL A 215 -9.35 5.65 -4.48
N PHE A 216 -10.55 5.07 -4.44
CA PHE A 216 -11.22 4.53 -5.64
C PHE A 216 -12.35 5.42 -6.18
N LYS A 217 -12.64 6.56 -5.54
CA LYS A 217 -13.69 7.50 -5.97
C LYS A 217 -15.06 6.85 -6.14
N VAL A 218 -15.36 5.83 -5.32
CA VAL A 218 -16.65 5.13 -5.36
C VAL A 218 -17.77 6.08 -4.94
N LYS A 219 -18.85 6.13 -5.74
CA LYS A 219 -20.01 7.00 -5.48
C LYS A 219 -20.75 6.59 -4.21
N GLU A 220 -21.24 7.57 -3.45
CA GLU A 220 -21.97 7.36 -2.18
C GLU A 220 -23.16 6.39 -2.33
N ARG A 221 -23.90 6.44 -3.44
CA ARG A 221 -25.02 5.51 -3.70
C ARG A 221 -24.60 4.04 -3.69
N ILE A 222 -23.39 3.74 -4.18
CA ILE A 222 -22.84 2.37 -4.20
C ILE A 222 -22.43 1.98 -2.78
N LEU A 223 -21.77 2.88 -2.05
CA LEU A 223 -21.34 2.65 -0.65
C LEU A 223 -22.54 2.42 0.28
N ASN A 224 -23.59 3.22 0.16
CA ASN A 224 -24.82 3.05 0.93
C ASN A 224 -25.47 1.67 0.68
N ARG A 225 -25.39 1.14 -0.56
CA ARG A 225 -25.91 -0.18 -0.90
C ARG A 225 -25.04 -1.31 -0.35
N ALA A 226 -23.72 -1.20 -0.51
CA ALA A 226 -22.75 -2.23 -0.11
C ALA A 226 -22.54 -2.30 1.41
N LEU A 227 -22.55 -1.16 2.09
CA LEU A 227 -22.15 -1.05 3.50
C LEU A 227 -23.29 -0.62 4.43
N GLY A 228 -24.30 0.09 3.91
CA GLY A 228 -25.37 0.66 4.73
C GLY A 228 -24.91 1.81 5.63
N VAL A 229 -23.80 2.48 5.29
CA VAL A 229 -23.23 3.61 6.05
C VAL A 229 -23.02 4.83 5.16
N LYS A 230 -23.25 6.03 5.72
CA LYS A 230 -22.84 7.29 5.08
C LYS A 230 -21.33 7.47 5.21
N VAL A 231 -20.70 8.02 4.17
CA VAL A 231 -19.25 8.29 4.16
C VAL A 231 -18.94 9.35 5.23
N PRO A 232 -17.99 9.11 6.15
CA PRO A 232 -17.55 10.15 7.08
C PRO A 232 -17.00 11.35 6.30
N GLN A 233 -17.67 12.51 6.40
CA GLN A 233 -17.13 13.75 5.86
C GLN A 233 -16.00 14.22 6.79
N ARG A 234 -14.76 14.25 6.29
CA ARG A 234 -13.68 15.02 6.92
C ARG A 234 -13.16 16.01 5.89
N ASN A 235 -13.25 17.29 6.23
CA ASN A 235 -12.56 18.35 5.51
C ASN A 235 -11.06 18.09 5.63
N PHE A 236 -10.38 18.05 4.49
CA PHE A 236 -8.92 18.05 4.40
C PHE A 236 -8.49 19.41 3.89
#